data_AF-A0ABD5CA68-F1
#
_entry.id   AF-A0ABD5CA68-F1
#
_cell.length_a   1.000
_cell.length_b   1.000
_cell.length_c   1.000
_cell.angle_alpha   90.00
_cell.angle_beta   90.00
_cell.angle_gamma   90.00
#
_symmetry.space_group_name_H-M   'P 1'
#
loop_
_entity.id
_entity.type
_entity.pdbx_description
1 polymer ?
#
loop_
_entity_poly.entity_id
_entity_poly.type
_entity_poly.pdbx_seq_one_letter_code
_entity_poly.pdbx_strand_id
1 'polypeptide(L)' 'MSHMIPHHQGAIEMAEVELKYGKDPELKRLARNIIHPQHDEIGFMQRWQAKHGVE' A
#
# COMPACT_ATOMS: atom_id res chain seq x y z
N MET A 1 -12.75 5.72 -6.83
CA MET A 1 -11.45 5.07 -6.50
C MET A 1 -10.30 6.06 -6.31
N SER A 2 -10.50 7.35 -6.57
CA SER A 2 -9.47 8.40 -6.45
C SER A 2 -8.78 8.47 -5.08
N HIS A 3 -9.49 8.18 -3.99
CA HIS A 3 -8.95 8.21 -2.63
C HIS A 3 -8.20 6.95 -2.18
N MET A 4 -8.31 5.83 -2.90
CA MET A 4 -7.71 4.56 -2.47
C MET A 4 -6.21 4.47 -2.77
N ILE A 5 -5.76 5.09 -3.86
CA ILE A 5 -4.32 5.18 -4.16
C ILE A 5 -3.56 5.88 -3.03
N PRO A 6 -3.91 7.13 -2.61
CA PRO A 6 -3.21 7.79 -1.52
C PRO A 6 -3.42 7.08 -0.16
N HIS A 7 -4.58 6.47 0.08
CA HIS A 7 -4.81 5.66 1.28
C HIS A 7 -3.83 4.48 1.37
N HIS A 8 -3.67 3.72 0.28
CA HIS A 8 -2.72 2.60 0.23
C HIS A 8 -1.27 3.07 0.32
N GLN A 9 -0.93 4.18 -0.34
CA GLN A 9 0.42 4.74 -0.26
C GLN A 9 0.80 5.10 1.19
N GLY A 10 -0.13 5.73 1.93
CA GLY A 10 0.10 6.04 3.34
C GLY A 10 0.26 4.79 4.22
N ALA A 11 -0.49 3.72 3.94
CA ALA A 11 -0.34 2.45 4.67
C ALA A 11 0.99 1.74 4.36
N ILE A 12 1.49 1.83 3.12
CA ILE A 12 2.82 1.35 2.74
C ILE A 12 3.91 2.12 3.50
N GLU A 13 3.84 3.46 3.51
CA GLU A 13 4.80 4.31 4.22
C GLU A 13 4.87 3.98 5.72
N MET A 14 3.72 3.77 6.37
CA MET A 14 3.65 3.36 7.77
C MET A 14 4.22 1.95 8.01
N ALA A 15 3.96 1.02 7.09
CA ALA A 15 4.54 -0.32 7.16
C ALA A 15 6.07 -0.30 6.99
N GLU A 16 6.61 0.56 6.13
CA GLU A 16 8.05 0.76 5.98
C GLU A 16 8.69 1.34 7.25
N VAL A 17 8.01 2.26 7.94
CA VAL A 17 8.43 2.76 9.26
C VAL A 17 8.53 1.62 10.28
N GLU A 18 7.53 0.73 10.33
CA GLU A 18 7.57 -0.46 11.21
C GLU A 18 8.72 -1.40 10.83
N LEU A 19 9.00 -1.61 9.54
CA LEU A 19 10.13 -2.44 9.12
C LEU A 19 11.48 -1.85 9.54
N LYS A 20 11.61 -0.53 9.47
CA LYS A 20 12.84 0.19 9.76
C LYS A 20 13.12 0.34 11.27
N TYR A 21 12.09 0.64 12.06
CA TYR A 21 12.26 1.01 13.47
C TYR A 21 11.58 0.04 14.46
N GLY A 22 10.63 -0.77 13.98
CA GLY A 22 9.90 -1.74 14.79
C GLY A 22 10.77 -2.90 15.26
N LYS A 23 10.38 -3.47 16.40
CA LYS A 23 11.09 -4.55 17.10
C LYS A 23 10.29 -5.84 17.22
N ASP A 24 8.97 -5.76 17.08
CA ASP A 24 8.10 -6.93 17.19
C ASP A 24 8.14 -7.73 15.87
N PRO A 25 8.59 -9.00 15.88
CA PRO A 25 8.68 -9.81 14.67
C PRO A 25 7.32 -10.05 13.99
N GLU A 26 6.22 -10.11 14.75
CA GLU A 26 4.88 -10.29 14.20
C GLU A 26 4.38 -9.02 13.53
N LEU A 27 4.65 -7.84 14.11
CA LEU A 27 4.31 -6.57 13.47
C LEU A 27 5.14 -6.34 12.20
N LYS A 28 6.42 -6.72 12.19
CA LYS A 28 7.23 -6.66 10.97
C LYS A 28 6.74 -7.65 9.90
N ARG A 29 6.21 -8.81 10.31
CA ARG A 29 5.58 -9.77 9.37
C ARG A 29 4.30 -9.16 8.78
N LEU A 30 3.47 -8.56 9.61
CA LEU A 30 2.27 -7.84 9.15
C LEU A 30 2.64 -6.71 8.18
N ALA A 31 3.65 -5.90 8.48
CA ALA A 31 4.12 -4.82 7.61
C ALA A 31 4.51 -5.32 6.20
N ARG A 32 5.26 -6.44 6.11
CA ARG A 32 5.57 -7.06 4.81
C ARG A 32 4.32 -7.53 4.06
N ASN A 33 3.36 -8.09 4.79
CA ASN A 33 2.08 -8.56 4.24
C ASN A 33 1.14 -7.41 3.84
N ILE A 34 1.37 -6.18 4.32
CA ILE A 34 0.67 -4.97 3.89
C ILE A 34 1.32 -4.42 2.61
N ILE A 35 2.65 -4.30 2.59
CA ILE A 35 3.37 -3.64 1.49
C ILE A 35 3.13 -4.31 0.14
N HIS A 36 3.28 -5.64 0.07
CA HIS A 36 3.23 -6.34 -1.21
C HIS A 36 1.85 -6.26 -1.90
N PRO A 37 0.73 -6.62 -1.24
CA PRO A 37 -0.58 -6.53 -1.89
C PRO A 37 -0.99 -5.10 -2.21
N GLN A 38 -0.65 -4.12 -1.37
CA GLN A 38 -1.06 -2.74 -1.61
C GLN A 38 -0.30 -2.08 -2.77
N HIS A 39 0.96 -2.47 -3.03
CA HIS A 39 1.64 -2.10 -4.27
C HIS A 39 0.93 -2.65 -5.51
N ASP A 40 0.52 -3.92 -5.47
CA ASP A 40 -0.20 -4.55 -6.58
C ASP A 40 -1.57 -3.90 -6.82
N GLU A 41 -2.30 -3.57 -5.74
CA GLU A 41 -3.58 -2.88 -5.76
C GLU A 41 -3.45 -1.46 -6.34
N ILE A 42 -2.41 -0.70 -5.96
CA ILE A 42 -2.11 0.60 -6.57
C ILE A 42 -1.88 0.44 -8.07
N GLY A 43 -1.04 -0.51 -8.49
CA GLY A 43 -0.77 -0.76 -9.91
C GLY A 43 -2.04 -1.14 -10.68
N PHE A 44 -2.91 -1.95 -10.07
CA PHE A 44 -4.22 -2.28 -10.63
C PHE A 44 -5.10 -1.04 -10.80
N MET A 45 -5.27 -0.23 -9.76
CA MET A 45 -6.11 0.96 -9.80
C MET A 45 -5.60 2.00 -10.80
N GLN A 46 -4.28 2.19 -10.90
CA GLN A 46 -3.68 3.09 -11.89
C GLN A 46 -4.02 2.65 -13.32
N ARG A 47 -3.88 1.35 -13.62
CA ARG A 47 -4.26 0.79 -14.93
C ARG A 47 -5.76 0.93 -15.19
N TRP A 48 -6.59 0.72 -14.18
CA TRP A 48 -8.04 0.87 -14.26
C TRP A 48 -8.43 2.33 -14.58
N GLN A 49 -7.89 3.30 -13.83
CA GLN A 49 -8.12 4.74 -14.07
C GLN A 49 -7.64 5.18 -15.45
N ALA A 50 -6.49 4.69 -15.90
CA ALA A 50 -5.98 5.00 -17.24
C ALA A 50 -6.93 4.50 -18.36
N LYS A 51 -7.63 3.37 -18.13
CA LYS A 51 -8.56 2.79 -19.10
C LYS A 51 -9.96 3.40 -19.05
N HIS A 52 -10.39 3.90 -17.89
CA HIS A 52 -11.80 4.25 -17.64
C HIS A 52 -12.01 5.72 -17.26
N GLY A 53 -10.93 6.50 -17.15
CA GLY A 53 -10.99 7.86 -16.66
C GLY A 53 -10.97 7.93 -15.14
N VAL A 54 -10.74 9.14 -14.62
CA VAL A 54 -10.85 9.45 -13.20
C VAL A 54 -12.23 10.05 -12.98
N GLU A 55 -13.22 9.24 -12.61
CA GLU A 55 -14.43 9.76 -11.95
C GLU A 55 -14.20 9.89 -10.44
#